data_AF-A0A6N7W2F4-F1
#
_entry.id   AF-A0A6N7W2F4-F1
#
_cell.length_a   1.000
_cell.length_b   1.000
_cell.length_c   1.000
_cell.angle_alpha   90.00
_cell.angle_beta   90.00
_cell.angle_gamma   90.00
#
_symmetry.space_group_name_H-M   'P 1'
#
loop_
_entity.id
_entity.type
_entity.pdbx_description
1 polymer ?
#
loop_
_entity_poly.entity_id
_entity_poly.type
_entity_poly.pdbx_seq_one_letter_code
_entity_poly.pdbx_strand_id
1 'polypeptide(L)'
;MNQKVILILADGFRPDALTTCGHPYGQRLLKLGSYSLETETVYPSVTLPCHMSLFHSVSPDRHGILTNTYVPQVRPVNGLCEQLAAAGKTCAFHVRHDPR
;
A
#
# COMPACT_ATOMS: atom_id res chain seq x y z
N MET A 1 12.04 -3.31 22.49
CA MET A 1 12.40 -4.01 21.25
C MET A 1 12.46 -3.02 20.10
N ASN A 2 13.54 -3.01 19.31
CA ASN A 2 13.70 -2.13 18.15
C ASN A 2 13.16 -2.82 16.88
N GLN A 3 11.84 -3.07 16.84
CA GLN A 3 11.20 -3.71 15.69
C GLN A 3 11.09 -2.72 14.55
N LYS A 4 11.68 -3.06 13.40
CA LYS A 4 11.58 -2.29 12.15
C LYS A 4 10.61 -3.01 11.22
N VAL A 5 9.79 -2.24 10.52
CA VAL A 5 8.86 -2.74 9.51
C VAL A 5 9.29 -2.19 8.15
N ILE A 6 9.33 -3.04 7.14
CA ILE A 6 9.51 -2.65 5.75
C ILE A 6 8.20 -2.98 5.04
N LEU A 7 7.54 -1.95 4.52
CA LEU A 7 6.35 -2.07 3.71
C LEU A 7 6.75 -1.94 2.24
N ILE A 8 6.53 -3.00 1.45
CA ILE A 8 6.81 -3.04 0.01
C ILE A 8 5.48 -3.04 -0.73
N LEU A 9 5.24 -2.01 -1.55
CA LEU A 9 4.09 -1.95 -2.44
C LEU A 9 4.55 -2.23 -3.87
N ALA A 10 3.98 -3.25 -4.49
CA ALA A 10 4.08 -3.48 -5.93
C ALA A 10 2.75 -3.05 -6.57
N ASP A 11 2.77 -1.98 -7.35
CA ASP A 11 1.55 -1.45 -7.99
C ASP A 11 1.03 -2.43 -9.06
N GLY A 12 -0.30 -2.54 -9.17
CA GLY A 12 -0.96 -3.45 -10.11
C GLY A 12 -0.65 -4.94 -9.92
N PHE A 13 -0.16 -5.35 -8.74
CA PHE A 13 0.25 -6.74 -8.49
C PHE A 13 -0.95 -7.66 -8.29
N ARG A 14 -1.32 -8.40 -9.34
CA ARG A 14 -2.40 -9.38 -9.28
C ARG A 14 -1.99 -10.63 -8.47
N PRO A 15 -2.85 -11.20 -7.61
CA PRO A 15 -2.51 -12.38 -6.79
C PRO A 15 -2.06 -13.60 -7.61
N ASP A 16 -2.67 -13.84 -8.77
CA ASP A 16 -2.34 -14.97 -9.64
C ASP A 16 -0.91 -14.90 -10.21
N ALA A 17 -0.32 -13.70 -10.28
CA ALA A 17 1.05 -13.47 -10.76
C ALA A 17 2.11 -14.26 -9.97
N LEU A 18 1.89 -14.49 -8.67
CA LEU A 18 2.80 -15.29 -7.83
C LEU A 18 2.95 -16.73 -8.32
N THR A 19 1.88 -17.29 -8.88
CA THR A 19 1.85 -18.67 -9.37
C THR A 19 2.20 -18.77 -10.86
N THR A 20 1.85 -17.76 -11.65
CA THR A 20 2.00 -17.78 -13.12
C THR A 20 3.34 -17.24 -13.62
N CYS A 21 4.08 -16.45 -12.82
CA CYS A 21 5.35 -15.86 -13.25
C CYS A 21 6.48 -16.86 -13.54
N GLY A 22 6.33 -18.14 -13.17
CA GLY A 22 7.34 -19.18 -13.36
C GLY A 22 8.61 -19.04 -12.49
N HIS A 23 8.73 -17.97 -11.70
CA HIS A 23 9.90 -17.72 -10.86
C HIS A 23 9.76 -18.43 -9.50
N PRO A 24 10.78 -19.20 -9.04
CA PRO A 24 10.69 -20.00 -7.81
C PRO A 24 10.46 -19.16 -6.55
N TYR A 25 10.78 -17.86 -6.60
CA TYR A 25 10.55 -16.94 -5.49
C TYR A 25 9.06 -16.72 -5.18
N GLY A 26 8.16 -16.81 -6.16
CA GLY A 26 6.72 -16.65 -5.92
C GLY A 26 6.19 -17.69 -4.93
N GLN A 27 6.50 -18.97 -5.17
CA GLN A 27 6.16 -20.05 -4.23
C GLN A 27 6.91 -19.94 -2.90
N ARG A 28 8.16 -19.46 -2.92
CA ARG A 28 8.95 -19.29 -1.70
C ARG A 28 8.30 -18.25 -0.78
N LEU A 29 7.82 -17.13 -1.30
CA LEU A 29 7.15 -16.09 -0.51
C LEU A 29 5.93 -16.64 0.25
N LEU A 30 5.10 -17.44 -0.42
CA LEU A 30 3.92 -18.07 0.17
C LEU A 30 4.26 -19.05 1.32
N LYS A 31 5.48 -19.60 1.35
CA LYS A 31 5.94 -20.52 2.40
C LYS A 31 6.60 -19.82 3.59
N LEU A 32 7.05 -18.58 3.42
CA LEU A 32 7.85 -17.87 4.43
C LEU A 32 7.02 -17.06 5.43
N GLY A 33 5.73 -16.87 5.18
CA GLY A 33 4.88 -16.04 6.02
C GLY A 33 3.38 -16.27 5.79
N SER A 34 2.57 -15.38 6.33
CA SER A 34 1.12 -15.38 6.15
C SER A 34 0.73 -14.61 4.88
N TYR A 35 -0.28 -15.09 4.17
CA TYR A 35 -0.76 -14.48 2.93
C TYR A 35 -2.27 -14.67 2.76
N SER A 36 -2.87 -13.84 1.89
CA SER A 36 -4.24 -14.01 1.40
C SER A 36 -4.29 -13.68 -0.10
N LEU A 37 -4.75 -14.62 -0.93
CA LEU A 37 -4.90 -14.43 -2.38
C LEU A 37 -6.27 -13.87 -2.78
N GLU A 38 -7.23 -13.88 -1.85
CA GLU A 38 -8.62 -13.44 -2.06
C GLU A 38 -8.87 -12.05 -1.44
N THR A 39 -7.83 -11.22 -1.35
CA THR A 39 -7.95 -9.88 -0.74
C THR A 39 -8.64 -8.93 -1.71
N GLU A 40 -9.69 -8.26 -1.24
CA GLU A 40 -10.38 -7.21 -1.99
C GLU A 40 -9.76 -5.83 -1.70
N THR A 41 -9.57 -5.04 -2.74
CA THR A 41 -9.11 -3.64 -2.62
C THR A 41 -10.29 -2.68 -2.64
N VAL A 42 -10.03 -1.40 -2.36
CA VAL A 42 -11.07 -0.36 -2.40
C VAL A 42 -11.51 -0.03 -3.83
N TYR A 43 -12.70 0.56 -3.96
CA TYR A 43 -13.19 1.14 -5.21
C TYR A 43 -13.19 2.67 -5.14
N PRO A 44 -12.70 3.40 -6.17
CA PRO A 44 -12.16 2.89 -7.44
C PRO A 44 -10.74 2.31 -7.29
N SER A 45 -10.50 1.17 -7.94
CA SER A 45 -9.26 0.42 -7.85
C SER A 45 -8.16 0.98 -8.77
N VAL A 46 -7.79 2.24 -8.57
CA VAL A 46 -6.70 2.93 -9.28
C VAL A 46 -5.61 3.33 -8.28
N THR A 47 -4.38 3.52 -8.79
CA THR A 47 -3.16 3.65 -7.98
C THR A 47 -3.32 4.60 -6.79
N LEU A 48 -3.59 5.89 -7.00
CA LEU A 48 -3.58 6.86 -5.92
C LEU A 48 -4.69 6.62 -4.87
N PRO A 49 -5.97 6.40 -5.22
CA PRO A 49 -7.01 6.04 -4.26
C PRO A 49 -6.67 4.82 -3.41
N CYS A 50 -6.14 3.74 -4.02
CA CYS A 50 -5.73 2.54 -3.28
C CYS A 50 -4.60 2.83 -2.29
N HIS A 51 -3.58 3.60 -2.70
CA HIS A 51 -2.49 3.99 -1.82
C HIS A 51 -3.00 4.86 -0.66
N MET A 52 -3.84 5.86 -0.94
CA MET A 52 -4.40 6.71 0.10
C MET A 52 -5.25 5.92 1.09
N SER A 53 -6.06 4.97 0.63
CA SER A 53 -6.80 4.08 1.52
C SER A 53 -5.89 3.21 2.39
N LEU A 54 -4.80 2.66 1.82
CA LEU A 54 -3.83 1.86 2.57
C LEU A 54 -3.14 2.69 3.67
N PHE A 55 -2.70 3.91 3.35
CA PHE A 55 -1.97 4.75 4.30
C PHE A 55 -2.88 5.42 5.33
N HIS A 56 -4.13 5.74 5.00
CA HIS A 56 -5.07 6.38 5.93
C HIS A 56 -6.01 5.40 6.63
N SER A 57 -6.03 4.12 6.22
CA SER A 57 -6.93 3.09 6.76
C SER A 57 -8.42 3.47 6.68
N VAL A 58 -8.81 4.21 5.64
CA VAL A 58 -10.20 4.64 5.38
C VAL A 58 -10.49 4.51 3.89
N SER A 59 -11.76 4.38 3.53
CA SER A 59 -12.21 4.25 2.14
C SER A 59 -12.08 5.56 1.33
N PRO A 60 -12.16 5.49 -0.01
CA PRO A 60 -12.03 6.68 -0.88
C PRO A 60 -13.06 7.77 -0.65
N ASP A 61 -14.27 7.45 -0.20
CA ASP A 61 -15.28 8.44 0.22
C ASP A 61 -14.84 9.26 1.43
N ARG A 62 -14.01 8.68 2.32
CA ARG A 62 -13.53 9.36 3.51
C ARG A 62 -12.34 10.26 3.23
N HIS A 63 -11.38 9.79 2.46
CA HIS A 63 -10.19 10.57 2.12
C HIS A 63 -10.37 11.45 0.87
N GLY A 64 -11.46 11.27 0.11
CA GLY A 64 -11.89 12.16 -0.98
C GLY A 64 -11.04 12.11 -2.27
N ILE A 65 -10.12 11.16 -2.38
CA ILE A 65 -9.24 11.02 -3.55
C ILE A 65 -9.75 9.85 -4.37
N LEU A 66 -10.39 10.16 -5.50
CA LEU A 66 -11.11 9.19 -6.33
C LEU A 66 -10.43 8.93 -7.68
N THR A 67 -9.36 9.68 -8.00
CA THR A 67 -8.60 9.56 -9.26
C THR A 67 -7.10 9.60 -8.96
N ASN A 68 -6.28 9.42 -10.00
CA ASN A 68 -4.82 9.59 -9.92
C ASN A 68 -4.37 11.06 -9.86
N THR A 69 -5.31 12.00 -9.71
CA THR A 69 -5.00 13.41 -9.46
C THR A 69 -5.16 13.68 -7.97
N TYR A 70 -4.08 14.12 -7.34
CA TYR A 70 -4.12 14.51 -5.94
C TYR A 70 -4.98 15.76 -5.76
N VAL A 71 -5.86 15.71 -4.77
CA VAL A 71 -6.64 16.85 -4.28
C VAL A 71 -6.47 16.93 -2.76
N PRO A 72 -6.22 18.12 -2.18
CA PRO A 72 -6.12 18.27 -0.74
C PRO A 72 -7.41 17.84 -0.03
N GLN A 73 -7.25 17.14 1.10
CA GLN A 73 -8.39 16.72 1.93
C GLN A 73 -9.02 17.92 2.63
N VAL A 74 -10.34 18.05 2.52
CA VAL A 74 -11.10 19.10 3.25
C VAL A 74 -11.09 18.83 4.76
N ARG A 75 -11.09 17.55 5.16
CA ARG A 75 -10.99 17.11 6.55
C ARG A 75 -9.89 16.06 6.66
N PRO A 76 -8.64 16.48 6.92
CA PRO A 76 -7.50 15.57 6.93
C PRO A 76 -7.68 14.42 7.91
N VAL A 77 -7.29 13.22 7.48
CA VAL A 77 -7.16 12.04 8.33
C VAL A 77 -5.67 11.77 8.52
N ASN A 78 -5.22 11.63 9.78
CA ASN A 78 -3.83 11.24 10.04
C ASN A 78 -3.54 9.87 9.42
N GLY A 79 -2.56 9.79 8.54
CA GLY A 79 -2.11 8.55 7.93
C GLY A 79 -1.09 7.82 8.79
N LEU A 80 -0.62 6.69 8.28
CA LEU A 80 0.35 5.82 8.93
C LEU A 80 1.58 6.58 9.42
N CYS A 81 2.09 7.53 8.63
CA CYS A 81 3.30 8.28 8.94
C CYS A 81 3.07 9.31 10.05
N GLU A 82 1.94 10.02 10.03
CA GLU A 82 1.56 10.95 11.09
C GLU A 82 1.36 10.21 12.42
N GLN A 83 0.70 9.04 12.37
CA GLN A 83 0.51 8.20 13.55
C GLN A 83 1.83 7.66 14.11
N LEU A 84 2.74 7.23 13.24
CA LEU A 84 4.08 6.78 13.64
C LEU A 84 4.91 7.93 14.22
N ALA A 85 4.87 9.11 13.63
CA ALA A 85 5.55 10.31 14.14
C ALA A 85 5.00 10.73 15.51
N ALA A 86 3.67 10.71 15.70
CA ALA A 86 3.03 10.97 16.99
C ALA A 86 3.47 9.96 18.08
N ALA A 87 3.79 8.73 17.69
CA ALA A 87 4.36 7.70 18.57
C ALA A 87 5.91 7.78 18.71
N GLY A 88 6.54 8.86 18.24
CA GLY A 88 7.99 9.07 18.33
C GLY A 88 8.81 8.15 17.42
N LYS A 89 8.22 7.65 16.32
CA LYS A 89 8.90 6.80 15.33
C LYS A 89 9.32 7.61 14.10
N THR A 90 10.29 7.07 13.37
CA THR A 90 10.75 7.64 12.10
C THR A 90 10.30 6.77 10.92
N CYS A 91 10.02 7.42 9.80
CA CYS A 91 9.63 6.77 8.55
C CYS A 91 10.53 7.27 7.42
N ALA A 92 10.76 6.42 6.43
CA ALA A 92 11.46 6.77 5.19
C ALA A 92 10.71 6.14 4.01
N PHE A 93 10.66 6.84 2.89
CA PHE A 93 10.03 6.37 1.66
C PHE A 93 11.06 6.33 0.54
N HIS A 94 10.97 5.28 -0.26
CA HIS A 94 11.67 5.19 -1.53
C HIS A 94 10.66 4.74 -2.58
N VAL A 95 10.47 5.57 -3.60
CA VAL A 95 9.60 5.28 -4.73
C VAL A 95 10.49 5.15 -5.96
N ARG A 96 10.32 4.05 -6.71
CA ARG A 96 10.97 3.92 -8.01
C ARG A 96 10.30 4.92 -8.96
N HIS A 97 11.05 5.90 -9.43
CA HIS A 97 10.64 6.72 -10.56
C HIS A 97 11.10 6.01 -11.84
N ASP A 98 10.14 5.60 -12.68
CA ASP A 98 10.41 5.10 -14.03
C ASP A 98 10.07 6.23 -15.01
N PRO A 99 11.06 6.88 -15.65
CA PRO A 99 10.83 8.03 -16.53
C PRO A 99 10.34 7.65 -17.94
N ARG A 100 9.86 6.42 -18.14
CA ARG A 100 9.33 5.95 -19.43
C ARG A 100 8.01 6.60 -19.81
#